data_AF-A0AAE1EYX9-F1
#
_entry.id   AF-A0AAE1EYX9-F1
#
_cell.length_a   1.000
_cell.length_b   1.000
_cell.length_c   1.000
_cell.angle_alpha   90.00
_cell.angle_beta   90.00
_cell.angle_gamma   90.00
#
_symmetry.space_group_name_H-M   'P 1'
#
loop_
_entity.id
_entity.type
_entity.pdbx_description
1 polymer ?
#
loop_
_entity_poly.entity_id
_entity_poly.type
_entity_poly.pdbx_seq_one_letter_code
_entity_poly.pdbx_strand_id
1 'polypeptide(L)'
;MNTVRLSEAGRSDYKHKKKEHKFYLIMGVDTEQYQGDQVARQPSPPRAADLVSTLKKALFIVGSTTIIFVALRNSLTYHLQHFWGASGNFWQHQWDKILYTFGDDQFHLQVWGTFVVSYVVYWTVGLIYTFMDITAWPPLLRRYKIQPGTNEPVQPGKLVKCILWVNFNQIFVGVPFCVVCHYLFQLRGCDKSPQLPTFHWVLFEFVVFILMEEVAFYYSHRLFHHRLLYKHFHKMHHEWQSPISITAIYAHPIEHVLSNMGPVLLGPLILGSHVATIWLWVSLALISTLNAHSGYHLPFFPSPEAHDFHHLKFNQCYGVLGVLDLLHGTDDKFRATKCFSRHLMMLSLIPPREAYPDYTPMEKVIKGKQC
;
A
#
# COMPACT_ATOMS: atom_id res chain seq x y z
N MET A 1 39.03 43.38 49.41
CA MET A 1 37.68 43.61 49.96
C MET A 1 36.78 42.57 49.29
N ASN A 2 36.35 41.47 49.92
CA ASN A 2 35.51 41.33 51.14
C ASN A 2 34.15 42.04 50.98
N THR A 3 32.97 41.46 51.23
CA THR A 3 32.59 40.03 51.49
C THR A 3 31.04 39.87 51.47
N VAL A 4 30.53 38.80 50.84
CA VAL A 4 29.57 37.78 51.37
C VAL A 4 28.18 38.18 51.95
N ARG A 5 27.08 37.60 51.41
CA ARG A 5 26.10 36.65 52.07
C ARG A 5 24.89 36.33 51.14
N LEU A 6 24.62 35.04 50.83
CA LEU A 6 23.50 34.15 51.27
C LEU A 6 22.10 34.45 50.66
N SER A 7 21.15 33.50 50.50
CA SER A 7 21.13 32.04 50.29
C SER A 7 19.70 31.56 49.95
N GLU A 8 19.57 30.35 49.37
CA GLU A 8 18.35 29.47 49.43
C GLU A 8 16.99 29.96 48.84
N ALA A 9 15.94 29.13 48.71
CA ALA A 9 15.83 27.78 48.14
C ALA A 9 14.34 27.38 47.98
N GLY A 10 14.03 26.59 46.95
CA GLY A 10 13.11 25.42 47.02
C GLY A 10 11.63 25.52 47.47
N ARG A 11 10.75 25.18 46.50
CA ARG A 11 9.59 24.26 46.61
C ARG A 11 8.29 24.62 47.39
N SER A 12 7.23 24.63 46.60
CA SER A 12 6.02 23.78 46.70
C SER A 12 4.84 24.11 47.63
N ASP A 13 3.70 23.62 47.14
CA ASP A 13 2.46 23.19 47.80
C ASP A 13 1.32 24.21 47.89
N TYR A 14 0.16 23.80 47.37
CA TYR A 14 -1.13 24.45 47.59
C TYR A 14 -2.25 23.41 47.46
N LYS A 15 -2.86 23.06 48.59
CA LYS A 15 -3.94 22.07 48.70
C LYS A 15 -5.14 22.65 49.42
N HIS A 16 -6.33 22.28 48.92
CA HIS A 16 -7.64 22.32 49.58
C HIS A 16 -8.20 23.66 50.12
N LYS A 17 -9.41 24.03 49.63
CA LYS A 17 -10.64 23.70 50.38
C LYS A 17 -11.94 23.78 49.55
N LYS A 18 -12.91 23.03 50.06
CA LYS A 18 -14.39 23.09 49.94
C LYS A 18 -15.02 24.43 49.48
N LYS A 19 -16.28 24.54 49.01
CA LYS A 19 -17.39 23.67 48.55
C LYS A 19 -18.66 24.57 48.69
N GLU A 20 -19.68 24.35 47.85
CA GLU A 20 -21.12 24.67 48.06
C GLU A 20 -21.70 26.09 47.85
N HIS A 21 -22.98 26.06 47.44
CA HIS A 21 -23.95 27.15 47.19
C HIS A 21 -23.68 28.03 45.95
N LYS A 22 -24.70 28.46 45.17
CA LYS A 22 -26.17 28.51 45.38
C LYS A 22 -26.88 28.56 44.00
N PHE A 23 -28.11 28.06 43.88
CA PHE A 23 -29.32 28.83 43.49
C PHE A 23 -30.50 27.90 43.17
N TYR A 24 -31.56 28.02 43.98
CA TYR A 24 -32.94 27.59 43.71
C TYR A 24 -33.81 28.84 43.78
N LEU A 25 -34.86 28.96 42.95
CA LEU A 25 -36.06 29.73 43.29
C LEU A 25 -37.25 29.41 42.37
N ILE A 26 -38.46 29.72 42.87
CA ILE A 26 -39.80 29.64 42.26
C ILE A 26 -40.31 28.19 42.17
N MET A 27 -41.31 27.73 42.94
CA MET A 27 -42.11 28.30 44.05
C MET A 27 -42.35 27.17 45.10
N GLY A 28 -43.08 27.24 46.22
CA GLY A 28 -44.09 28.15 46.79
C GLY A 28 -45.14 27.27 47.48
N VAL A 29 -45.06 27.09 48.81
CA VAL A 29 -45.95 26.22 49.61
C VAL A 29 -46.23 26.92 50.94
N ASP A 30 -47.51 27.17 51.22
CA ASP A 30 -47.96 27.67 52.52
C ASP A 30 -47.90 26.57 53.59
N THR A 31 -47.59 26.97 54.81
CA THR A 31 -47.50 26.08 55.97
C THR A 31 -48.88 25.78 56.54
N GLU A 32 -49.25 24.50 56.65
CA GLU A 32 -50.00 24.06 57.84
C GLU A 32 -49.87 22.57 58.18
N GLN A 33 -49.66 22.35 59.48
CA GLN A 33 -49.90 21.18 60.34
C GLN A 33 -49.61 19.73 59.90
N TYR A 34 -48.83 19.09 60.77
CA TYR A 34 -48.55 17.67 60.84
C TYR A 34 -49.82 16.87 61.22
N GLN A 35 -50.22 15.90 60.39
CA GLN A 35 -51.06 14.78 60.85
C GLN A 35 -50.58 13.51 60.14
N GLY A 36 -50.20 12.50 60.94
CA GLY A 36 -49.43 11.36 60.45
C GLY A 36 -50.32 10.22 59.93
N ASP A 37 -50.32 10.00 58.62
CA ASP A 37 -50.90 8.81 58.01
C ASP A 37 -49.90 7.68 57.84
N GLN A 38 -50.30 6.48 58.25
CA GLN A 38 -49.51 5.26 58.10
C GLN A 38 -49.55 4.78 56.66
N VAL A 39 -48.55 5.15 55.86
CA VAL A 39 -48.32 4.50 54.57
C VAL A 39 -47.91 3.04 54.82
N ALA A 40 -48.87 2.14 54.62
CA ALA A 40 -48.64 0.70 54.70
C ALA A 40 -47.50 0.29 53.76
N ARG A 41 -46.41 -0.23 54.31
CA ARG A 41 -45.37 -0.87 53.51
C ARG A 41 -45.98 -2.07 52.80
N GLN A 42 -46.16 -1.98 51.48
CA GLN A 42 -46.40 -3.20 50.70
C GLN A 42 -45.24 -4.17 50.94
N PRO A 43 -45.52 -5.47 51.16
CA PRO A 43 -44.46 -6.45 51.36
C PRO A 43 -43.62 -6.50 50.07
N SER A 44 -42.32 -6.25 50.19
CA SER A 44 -41.39 -6.51 49.11
C SER A 44 -41.52 -7.98 48.69
N PRO A 45 -41.58 -8.30 47.39
CA PRO A 45 -41.73 -9.68 46.95
C PRO A 45 -40.60 -10.53 47.55
N PRO A 46 -40.87 -11.80 47.93
CA PRO A 46 -39.87 -12.62 48.59
C PRO A 46 -38.64 -12.72 47.70
N ARG A 47 -37.46 -12.43 48.27
CA ARG A 47 -36.18 -12.25 47.56
C ARG A 47 -35.87 -13.36 46.54
N ALA A 48 -36.34 -14.59 46.79
CA ALA A 48 -36.22 -15.71 45.88
C ALA A 48 -37.06 -15.59 44.59
N ALA A 49 -38.28 -15.05 44.65
CA ALA A 49 -39.14 -14.88 43.47
C ALA A 49 -38.57 -13.86 42.48
N ASP A 50 -38.00 -12.77 42.99
CA ASP A 50 -37.34 -11.74 42.18
C ASP A 50 -36.05 -12.28 41.53
N LEU A 51 -35.28 -13.07 42.28
CA LEU A 51 -34.06 -13.76 41.82
C LEU A 51 -34.39 -14.80 40.73
N VAL A 52 -35.47 -15.58 40.89
CA VAL A 52 -35.96 -16.51 39.86
C VAL A 52 -36.46 -15.76 38.61
N SER A 53 -37.12 -14.61 38.77
CA SER A 53 -37.55 -13.80 37.62
C SER A 53 -36.37 -13.23 36.84
N THR A 54 -35.34 -12.77 37.56
CA THR A 54 -34.10 -12.23 37.02
C THR A 54 -33.29 -13.31 36.31
N LEU A 55 -33.16 -14.50 36.91
CA LEU A 55 -32.53 -15.67 36.28
C LEU A 55 -33.25 -16.10 35.00
N LYS A 56 -34.59 -16.13 34.99
CA LYS A 56 -35.37 -16.43 33.77
C LYS A 56 -35.13 -15.41 32.66
N LYS A 57 -35.12 -14.11 32.98
CA LYS A 57 -34.79 -13.03 32.01
C LYS A 57 -33.36 -13.15 31.50
N ALA A 58 -32.39 -13.40 32.38
CA ALA A 58 -30.99 -13.58 32.00
C ALA A 58 -30.79 -14.81 31.09
N LEU A 59 -31.38 -15.97 31.45
CA LEU A 59 -31.37 -17.18 30.63
C LEU A 59 -32.03 -16.96 29.27
N PHE A 60 -33.15 -16.24 29.22
CA PHE A 60 -33.82 -15.92 27.96
C PHE A 60 -32.93 -15.02 27.07
N ILE A 61 -32.38 -13.93 27.62
CA ILE A 61 -31.52 -12.98 26.88
C ILE A 61 -30.24 -13.67 26.41
N VAL A 62 -29.54 -14.41 27.29
CA VAL A 62 -28.31 -15.12 26.93
C VAL A 62 -28.59 -16.21 25.91
N GLY A 63 -29.66 -17.00 26.11
CA GLY A 63 -30.07 -18.06 25.20
C GLY A 63 -30.45 -17.53 23.81
N SER A 64 -31.30 -16.51 23.73
CA SER A 64 -31.69 -15.90 22.45
C SER A 64 -30.51 -15.25 21.75
N THR A 65 -29.64 -14.54 22.48
CA THR A 65 -28.43 -13.92 21.91
C THR A 65 -27.46 -14.99 21.38
N THR A 66 -27.28 -16.09 22.11
CA THR A 66 -26.43 -17.22 21.67
C THR A 66 -27.01 -17.90 20.42
N ILE A 67 -28.32 -18.15 20.36
CA ILE A 67 -28.98 -18.73 19.19
C ILE A 67 -28.83 -17.81 17.96
N ILE A 68 -29.07 -16.50 18.12
CA ILE A 68 -28.90 -15.52 17.04
C ILE A 68 -27.44 -15.46 16.60
N PHE A 69 -26.47 -15.43 17.53
CA PHE A 69 -25.05 -15.41 17.21
C PHE A 69 -24.61 -16.68 16.46
N VAL A 70 -25.05 -17.87 16.90
CA VAL A 70 -24.77 -19.14 16.21
C VAL A 70 -25.40 -19.18 14.82
N ALA A 71 -26.65 -18.71 14.68
CA ALA A 71 -27.33 -18.62 13.38
C ALA A 71 -26.61 -17.66 12.43
N LEU A 72 -26.23 -16.47 12.89
CA LEU A 72 -25.45 -15.49 12.13
C LEU A 72 -24.07 -16.03 11.74
N ARG A 73 -23.34 -16.63 12.68
CA ARG A 73 -22.03 -17.26 12.42
C ARG A 73 -22.16 -18.34 11.34
N ASN A 74 -23.14 -19.23 11.48
CA ASN A 74 -23.31 -20.36 10.58
C ASN A 74 -23.80 -19.89 9.19
N SER A 75 -24.71 -18.92 9.12
CA SER A 75 -25.13 -18.30 7.85
C SER A 75 -23.98 -17.58 7.15
N LEU A 76 -23.21 -16.75 7.88
CA LEU A 76 -22.04 -16.06 7.34
C LEU A 76 -20.98 -17.06 6.86
N THR A 77 -20.71 -18.11 7.65
CA THR A 77 -19.76 -19.17 7.27
C THR A 77 -20.25 -19.92 6.02
N TYR A 78 -21.53 -20.27 5.95
CA TYR A 78 -22.14 -20.92 4.78
C TYR A 78 -22.02 -20.04 3.53
N HIS A 79 -22.42 -18.76 3.59
CA HIS A 79 -22.33 -17.86 2.45
C HIS A 79 -20.88 -17.58 2.02
N LEU A 80 -19.94 -17.43 2.96
CA LEU A 80 -18.51 -17.30 2.65
C LEU A 80 -17.95 -18.58 2.03
N GLN A 81 -18.32 -19.77 2.53
CA GLN A 81 -17.91 -21.05 1.95
C GLN A 81 -18.49 -21.24 0.55
N HIS A 82 -19.75 -20.88 0.31
CA HIS A 82 -20.38 -21.00 -1.01
C HIS A 82 -19.77 -20.00 -2.00
N PHE A 83 -19.56 -18.75 -1.58
CA PHE A 83 -18.93 -17.72 -2.40
C PHE A 83 -17.48 -18.07 -2.75
N TRP A 84 -16.66 -18.47 -1.76
CA TRP A 84 -15.28 -18.87 -2.00
C TRP A 84 -15.15 -20.19 -2.75
N GLY A 85 -16.05 -21.15 -2.53
CA GLY A 85 -16.11 -22.38 -3.32
C GLY A 85 -16.45 -22.12 -4.79
N ALA A 86 -17.49 -21.31 -5.06
CA ALA A 86 -17.85 -20.92 -6.42
C ALA A 86 -16.75 -20.09 -7.11
N SER A 87 -16.15 -19.14 -6.39
CA SER A 87 -15.00 -18.35 -6.86
C SER A 87 -13.79 -19.26 -7.16
N GLY A 88 -13.47 -20.20 -6.26
CA GLY A 88 -12.37 -21.16 -6.44
C GLY A 88 -12.58 -22.03 -7.69
N ASN A 89 -13.77 -22.60 -7.85
CA ASN A 89 -14.14 -23.38 -9.03
C ASN A 89 -14.07 -22.55 -10.32
N PHE A 90 -14.48 -21.28 -10.29
CA PHE A 90 -14.36 -20.37 -11.44
C PHE A 90 -12.89 -20.15 -11.81
N TRP A 91 -12.03 -19.80 -10.87
CA TRP A 91 -10.60 -19.57 -11.14
C TRP A 91 -9.89 -20.83 -11.59
N GLN A 92 -10.16 -21.97 -10.95
CA GLN A 92 -9.65 -23.27 -11.39
C GLN A 92 -10.06 -23.56 -12.84
N HIS A 93 -11.33 -23.35 -13.19
CA HIS A 93 -11.80 -23.58 -14.56
C HIS A 93 -11.16 -22.64 -15.60
N GLN A 94 -10.78 -21.41 -15.24
CA GLN A 94 -9.98 -20.57 -16.16
C GLN A 94 -8.53 -21.06 -16.25
N TRP A 95 -7.95 -21.55 -15.15
CA TRP A 95 -6.62 -22.15 -15.12
C TRP A 95 -6.56 -23.44 -15.96
N ASP A 96 -7.57 -24.30 -15.86
CA ASP A 96 -7.70 -25.53 -16.66
C ASP A 96 -7.71 -25.22 -18.18
N LYS A 97 -8.33 -24.11 -18.60
CA LYS A 97 -8.28 -23.64 -20.00
C LYS A 97 -6.89 -23.19 -20.42
N ILE A 98 -6.15 -22.53 -19.53
CA ILE A 98 -4.76 -22.14 -19.78
C ILE A 98 -3.90 -23.38 -19.96
N LEU A 99 -3.98 -24.35 -19.04
CA LEU A 99 -3.27 -25.63 -19.14
C LEU A 99 -3.65 -26.40 -20.42
N TYR A 100 -4.94 -26.44 -20.79
CA TYR A 100 -5.39 -27.07 -22.03
C TYR A 100 -4.85 -26.37 -23.30
N THR A 101 -4.64 -25.06 -23.26
CA THR A 101 -4.18 -24.26 -24.41
C THR A 101 -2.67 -24.24 -24.57
N PHE A 102 -1.93 -24.15 -23.46
CA PHE A 102 -0.46 -24.03 -23.44
C PHE A 102 0.27 -25.37 -23.19
N GLY A 103 -0.46 -26.41 -22.83
CA GLY A 103 0.09 -27.64 -22.27
C GLY A 103 0.35 -27.53 -20.77
N ASP A 104 0.47 -28.70 -20.12
CA ASP A 104 0.87 -28.85 -18.72
C ASP A 104 2.39 -28.87 -18.52
N ASP A 105 3.16 -28.70 -19.59
CA ASP A 105 4.61 -28.65 -19.55
C ASP A 105 5.13 -27.43 -18.75
N GLN A 106 5.92 -27.73 -17.74
CA GLN A 106 6.43 -26.75 -16.78
C GLN A 106 7.42 -25.77 -17.41
N PHE A 107 8.14 -26.13 -18.47
CA PHE A 107 9.02 -25.20 -19.16
C PHE A 107 8.20 -24.17 -19.95
N HIS A 108 7.19 -24.61 -20.69
CA HIS A 108 6.31 -23.70 -21.44
C HIS A 108 5.56 -22.73 -20.52
N LEU A 109 5.01 -23.20 -19.41
CA LEU A 109 4.34 -22.33 -18.43
C LEU A 109 5.32 -21.35 -17.76
N GLN A 110 6.43 -21.84 -17.21
CA GLN A 110 7.35 -21.01 -16.42
C GLN A 110 8.19 -20.05 -17.27
N VAL A 111 8.51 -20.39 -18.53
CA VAL A 111 9.29 -19.54 -19.44
C VAL A 111 8.37 -18.73 -20.36
N TRP A 112 7.65 -19.39 -21.27
CA TRP A 112 6.88 -18.71 -22.31
C TRP A 112 5.61 -18.05 -21.76
N GLY A 113 4.89 -18.73 -20.85
CA GLY A 113 3.71 -18.16 -20.20
C GLY A 113 4.07 -16.92 -19.36
N THR A 114 5.13 -17.00 -18.54
CA THR A 114 5.63 -15.84 -17.78
C THR A 114 6.09 -14.70 -18.70
N PHE A 115 6.78 -15.00 -19.81
CA PHE A 115 7.15 -13.99 -20.80
C PHE A 115 5.91 -13.33 -21.42
N VAL A 116 4.92 -14.10 -21.88
CA VAL A 116 3.69 -13.55 -22.47
C VAL A 116 2.90 -12.71 -21.48
N VAL A 117 2.68 -13.19 -20.25
CA VAL A 117 1.96 -12.44 -19.21
C VAL A 117 2.68 -11.14 -18.87
N SER A 118 3.99 -11.19 -18.60
CA SER A 118 4.76 -10.00 -18.27
C SER A 118 4.81 -9.00 -19.43
N TYR A 119 4.99 -9.46 -20.67
CA TYR A 119 5.01 -8.62 -21.87
C TYR A 119 3.65 -7.95 -22.11
N VAL A 120 2.55 -8.69 -22.05
CA VAL A 120 1.19 -8.17 -22.25
C VAL A 120 0.81 -7.17 -21.16
N VAL A 121 1.03 -7.48 -19.88
CA VAL A 121 0.75 -6.54 -18.77
C VAL A 121 1.59 -5.27 -18.93
N TYR A 122 2.89 -5.45 -19.21
CA TYR A 122 3.81 -4.34 -19.33
C TYR A 122 3.40 -3.37 -20.43
N TRP A 123 3.18 -3.86 -21.65
CA TRP A 123 2.84 -3.01 -22.79
C TRP A 123 1.42 -2.48 -22.69
N THR A 124 0.44 -3.23 -22.17
CA THR A 124 -0.94 -2.72 -22.01
C THR A 124 -0.97 -1.51 -21.08
N VAL A 125 -0.39 -1.63 -19.88
CA VAL A 125 -0.41 -0.54 -18.88
C VAL A 125 0.55 0.59 -19.28
N GLY A 126 1.74 0.24 -19.77
CA GLY A 126 2.74 1.20 -20.22
C GLY A 126 2.26 2.05 -21.41
N LEU A 127 1.54 1.46 -22.38
CA LEU A 127 0.98 2.20 -23.52
C LEU A 127 -0.17 3.12 -23.13
N ILE A 128 -1.00 2.77 -22.12
CA ILE A 128 -2.05 3.67 -21.61
C ILE A 128 -1.43 4.97 -21.07
N TYR A 129 -0.43 4.86 -20.20
CA TYR A 129 0.29 6.04 -19.68
C TYR A 129 1.07 6.78 -20.78
N THR A 130 1.76 6.06 -21.65
CA THR A 130 2.54 6.66 -22.76
C THR A 130 1.64 7.40 -23.74
N PHE A 131 0.43 6.90 -24.00
CA PHE A 131 -0.59 7.60 -24.78
C PHE A 131 -1.03 8.90 -24.10
N MET A 132 -1.25 8.90 -22.78
CA MET A 132 -1.56 10.11 -22.02
C MET A 132 -0.41 11.15 -22.07
N ASP A 133 0.85 10.70 -22.03
CA ASP A 133 2.02 11.58 -22.10
C ASP A 133 2.29 12.16 -23.50
N ILE A 134 2.02 11.39 -24.56
CA ILE A 134 2.18 11.87 -25.95
C ILE A 134 1.04 12.80 -26.36
N THR A 135 -0.21 12.47 -26.00
CA THR A 135 -1.40 13.20 -26.49
C THR A 135 -1.91 14.28 -25.54
N ALA A 136 -1.44 14.30 -24.29
CA ALA A 136 -2.00 15.06 -23.17
C ALA A 136 -3.50 14.78 -22.90
N TRP A 137 -4.07 13.70 -23.45
CA TRP A 137 -5.47 13.32 -23.30
C TRP A 137 -5.64 12.15 -22.30
N PRO A 138 -6.71 12.13 -21.47
CA PRO A 138 -7.74 13.15 -21.35
C PRO A 138 -7.27 14.33 -20.47
N PRO A 139 -7.63 15.60 -20.79
CA PRO A 139 -7.22 16.77 -20.01
C PRO A 139 -7.56 16.69 -18.52
N LEU A 140 -8.65 15.99 -18.16
CA LEU A 140 -9.05 15.77 -16.76
C LEU A 140 -8.02 14.98 -15.93
N LEU A 141 -7.20 14.12 -16.56
CA LEU A 141 -6.17 13.37 -15.85
C LEU A 141 -4.84 14.14 -15.73
N ARG A 142 -4.63 15.19 -16.53
CA ARG A 142 -3.41 16.01 -16.52
C ARG A 142 -3.15 16.71 -15.18
N ARG A 143 -4.21 17.01 -14.41
CA ARG A 143 -4.12 17.56 -13.04
C ARG A 143 -3.44 16.64 -12.02
N TYR A 144 -3.29 15.34 -12.32
CA TYR A 144 -2.56 14.38 -11.49
C TYR A 144 -1.07 14.25 -11.87
N LYS A 145 -0.58 14.95 -12.91
CA LYS A 145 0.84 14.93 -13.29
C LYS A 145 1.69 15.59 -12.19
N ILE A 146 2.73 14.91 -11.74
CA ILE A 146 3.60 15.34 -10.62
C ILE A 146 4.48 16.52 -11.04
N GLN A 147 5.10 16.41 -12.23
CA GLN A 147 5.98 17.42 -12.84
C GLN A 147 5.42 17.95 -14.18
N PRO A 148 4.35 18.78 -14.20
CA PRO A 148 3.82 19.33 -15.45
C PRO A 148 4.85 20.19 -16.19
N GLY A 149 4.94 20.03 -17.51
CA GLY A 149 5.89 20.73 -18.38
C GLY A 149 7.26 20.06 -18.52
N THR A 150 7.59 19.05 -17.70
CA THR A 150 8.84 18.29 -17.85
C THR A 150 8.63 17.12 -18.82
N ASN A 151 9.50 16.98 -19.82
CA ASN A 151 9.40 15.97 -20.90
C ASN A 151 8.09 16.02 -21.71
N GLU A 152 7.46 17.20 -21.81
CA GLU A 152 6.22 17.45 -22.53
C GLU A 152 6.44 18.50 -23.64
N PRO A 153 6.32 18.14 -24.94
CA PRO A 153 6.00 16.83 -25.48
C PRO A 153 7.14 15.81 -25.36
N VAL A 154 6.78 14.54 -25.30
CA VAL A 154 7.73 13.42 -25.26
C VAL A 154 8.56 13.41 -26.55
N GLN A 155 9.89 13.46 -26.43
CA GLN A 155 10.80 13.50 -27.59
C GLN A 155 10.76 12.18 -28.39
N PRO A 156 10.32 12.17 -29.66
CA PRO A 156 10.10 10.92 -30.40
C PRO A 156 11.34 10.02 -30.55
N GLY A 157 12.51 10.59 -30.83
CA GLY A 157 13.74 9.80 -30.96
C GLY A 157 14.16 9.13 -29.63
N LYS A 158 13.94 9.80 -28.50
CA LYS A 158 14.22 9.25 -27.16
C LYS A 158 13.22 8.16 -26.80
N LEU A 159 11.95 8.35 -27.16
CA LEU A 159 10.89 7.36 -27.01
C LEU A 159 11.17 6.09 -27.83
N VAL A 160 11.56 6.22 -29.11
CA VAL A 160 11.91 5.08 -29.96
C VAL A 160 13.13 4.32 -29.40
N LYS A 161 14.18 5.03 -28.95
CA LYS A 161 15.32 4.42 -28.24
C LYS A 161 14.84 3.61 -27.02
N CYS A 162 13.92 4.17 -26.24
CA CYS A 162 13.33 3.51 -25.07
C CYS A 162 12.58 2.22 -25.47
N ILE A 163 11.66 2.30 -26.43
CA ILE A 163 10.84 1.17 -26.89
C ILE A 163 11.71 0.02 -27.42
N LEU A 164 12.71 0.32 -28.24
CA LEU A 164 13.63 -0.68 -28.80
C LEU A 164 14.45 -1.35 -27.69
N TRP A 165 14.96 -0.58 -26.73
CA TRP A 165 15.79 -1.13 -25.65
C TRP A 165 14.97 -1.91 -24.61
N VAL A 166 13.74 -1.50 -24.32
CA VAL A 166 12.81 -2.26 -23.47
C VAL A 166 12.47 -3.60 -24.11
N ASN A 167 12.19 -3.64 -25.42
CA ASN A 167 12.01 -4.91 -26.13
C ASN A 167 13.28 -5.76 -26.11
N PHE A 168 14.47 -5.15 -26.26
CA PHE A 168 15.73 -5.87 -26.12
C PHE A 168 15.88 -6.52 -24.74
N ASN A 169 15.61 -5.76 -23.66
CA ASN A 169 15.63 -6.28 -22.29
C ASN A 169 14.61 -7.41 -22.10
N GLN A 170 13.36 -7.26 -22.54
CA GLN A 170 12.33 -8.31 -22.38
C GLN A 170 12.67 -9.59 -23.16
N ILE A 171 13.16 -9.48 -24.39
CA ILE A 171 13.40 -10.63 -25.28
C ILE A 171 14.77 -11.27 -25.01
N PHE A 172 15.85 -10.50 -25.13
CA PHE A 172 17.22 -11.04 -25.12
C PHE A 172 17.85 -11.14 -23.73
N VAL A 173 17.28 -10.49 -22.72
CA VAL A 173 17.70 -10.63 -21.32
C VAL A 173 16.64 -11.41 -20.53
N GLY A 174 15.36 -11.07 -20.72
CA GLY A 174 14.23 -11.64 -19.99
C GLY A 174 13.98 -13.11 -20.28
N VAL A 175 13.90 -13.53 -21.54
CA VAL A 175 13.67 -14.95 -21.87
C VAL A 175 14.81 -15.86 -21.37
N PRO A 176 16.11 -15.55 -21.60
CA PRO A 176 17.20 -16.33 -21.00
C PRO A 176 17.20 -16.35 -19.48
N PHE A 177 16.84 -15.23 -18.83
CA PHE A 177 16.69 -15.19 -17.38
C PHE A 177 15.54 -16.09 -16.89
N CYS A 178 14.39 -16.09 -17.57
CA CYS A 178 13.29 -17.02 -17.27
C CYS A 178 13.69 -18.50 -17.44
N VAL A 179 14.52 -18.83 -18.44
CA VAL A 179 15.09 -20.18 -18.61
C VAL A 179 16.00 -20.55 -17.43
N VAL A 180 16.88 -19.66 -16.99
CA VAL A 180 17.72 -19.89 -15.80
C VAL A 180 16.85 -20.07 -14.55
N CYS A 181 15.86 -19.20 -14.35
CA CYS A 181 14.91 -19.30 -13.24
C CYS A 181 14.13 -20.62 -13.26
N HIS A 182 13.67 -21.10 -14.42
CA HIS A 182 13.01 -22.41 -14.53
C HIS A 182 13.87 -23.52 -13.92
N TYR A 183 15.15 -23.61 -14.27
CA TYR A 183 16.05 -24.61 -13.68
C TYR A 183 16.27 -24.40 -12.18
N LEU A 184 16.34 -23.16 -11.70
CA LEU A 184 16.41 -22.87 -10.25
C LEU A 184 15.12 -23.30 -9.52
N PHE A 185 13.94 -23.10 -10.11
CA PHE A 185 12.66 -23.60 -9.60
C PHE A 185 12.59 -25.14 -9.59
N GLN A 186 13.15 -25.80 -10.61
CA GLN A 186 13.27 -27.27 -10.60
C GLN A 186 14.20 -27.76 -9.48
N LEU A 187 15.36 -27.12 -9.30
CA LEU A 187 16.34 -27.45 -8.25
C LEU A 187 15.82 -27.22 -6.83
N ARG A 188 15.06 -26.14 -6.62
CA ARG A 188 14.41 -25.84 -5.33
C ARG A 188 13.25 -26.79 -5.02
N GLY A 189 12.61 -27.34 -6.04
CA GLY A 189 11.35 -28.08 -5.94
C GLY A 189 10.16 -27.11 -5.90
N CYS A 190 9.66 -26.74 -7.08
CA CYS A 190 8.46 -25.92 -7.24
C CYS A 190 7.17 -26.74 -7.21
N ASP A 191 6.05 -26.10 -6.87
CA ASP A 191 4.73 -26.68 -7.05
C ASP A 191 4.39 -26.82 -8.54
N LYS A 192 4.06 -28.05 -8.95
CA LYS A 192 3.69 -28.47 -10.31
C LYS A 192 2.25 -28.97 -10.39
N SER A 193 1.48 -28.82 -9.30
CA SER A 193 0.07 -29.15 -9.20
C SER A 193 -0.72 -28.47 -10.34
N PRO A 194 -1.66 -29.16 -11.00
CA PRO A 194 -2.63 -28.49 -11.86
C PRO A 194 -3.73 -27.80 -11.04
N GLN A 195 -3.88 -28.10 -9.75
CA GLN A 195 -4.78 -27.40 -8.84
C GLN A 195 -4.15 -26.08 -8.36
N LEU A 196 -4.90 -24.98 -8.46
CA LEU A 196 -4.50 -23.68 -7.93
C LEU A 196 -4.29 -23.72 -6.40
N PRO A 197 -3.31 -22.98 -5.86
CA PRO A 197 -3.16 -22.82 -4.42
C PRO A 197 -4.38 -22.16 -3.77
N THR A 198 -4.61 -22.47 -2.49
CA THR A 198 -5.69 -21.82 -1.73
C THR A 198 -5.45 -20.31 -1.62
N PHE A 199 -6.52 -19.52 -1.59
CA PHE A 199 -6.45 -18.06 -1.47
C PHE A 199 -5.61 -17.60 -0.26
N HIS A 200 -5.73 -18.27 0.88
CA HIS A 200 -4.94 -17.95 2.08
C HIS A 200 -3.44 -18.25 1.91
N TRP A 201 -3.08 -19.27 1.12
CA TRP A 201 -1.69 -19.54 0.77
C TRP A 201 -1.14 -18.43 -0.12
N VAL A 202 -1.86 -18.04 -1.17
CA VAL A 202 -1.48 -16.92 -2.05
C VAL A 202 -1.24 -15.62 -1.26
N LEU A 203 -2.09 -15.30 -0.28
CA LEU A 203 -1.89 -14.13 0.59
C LEU A 203 -0.62 -14.25 1.44
N PHE A 204 -0.30 -15.43 1.98
CA PHE A 204 0.94 -15.66 2.71
C PHE A 204 2.17 -15.53 1.80
N GLU A 205 2.12 -16.14 0.61
CA GLU A 205 3.18 -16.03 -0.40
C GLU A 205 3.45 -14.56 -0.74
N PHE A 206 2.40 -13.75 -0.96
CA PHE A 206 2.53 -12.33 -1.28
C PHE A 206 3.20 -11.51 -0.18
N VAL A 207 2.94 -11.79 1.11
CA VAL A 207 3.65 -11.13 2.21
C VAL A 207 5.16 -11.41 2.14
N VAL A 208 5.54 -12.66 1.87
CA VAL A 208 6.96 -13.03 1.70
C VAL A 208 7.55 -12.39 0.44
N PHE A 209 6.82 -12.36 -0.68
CA PHE A 209 7.28 -11.77 -1.93
C PHE A 209 7.59 -10.28 -1.78
N ILE A 210 6.66 -9.52 -1.19
CA ILE A 210 6.81 -8.09 -0.92
C ILE A 210 8.04 -7.82 -0.02
N LEU A 211 8.24 -8.64 1.01
CA LEU A 211 9.40 -8.49 1.91
C LEU A 211 10.73 -8.83 1.23
N MET A 212 10.77 -9.86 0.38
CA MET A 212 11.97 -10.24 -0.37
C MET A 212 12.29 -9.23 -1.48
N GLU A 213 11.27 -8.70 -2.14
CA GLU A 213 11.40 -7.64 -3.15
C GLU A 213 11.95 -6.35 -2.52
N GLU A 214 11.34 -5.84 -1.44
CA GLU A 214 11.82 -4.61 -0.75
C GLU A 214 13.29 -4.74 -0.36
N VAL A 215 13.71 -5.88 0.22
CA VAL A 215 15.11 -6.12 0.62
C VAL A 215 16.04 -6.21 -0.59
N ALA A 216 15.73 -7.05 -1.57
CA ALA A 216 16.61 -7.27 -2.72
C ALA A 216 16.67 -6.06 -3.66
N PHE A 217 15.55 -5.36 -3.86
CA PHE A 217 15.48 -4.13 -4.64
C PHE A 217 16.28 -3.03 -3.96
N TYR A 218 16.01 -2.72 -2.69
CA TYR A 218 16.67 -1.63 -1.96
C TYR A 218 18.21 -1.74 -2.01
N TYR A 219 18.75 -2.92 -1.66
CA TYR A 219 20.20 -3.09 -1.62
C TYR A 219 20.85 -3.15 -3.00
N SER A 220 20.21 -3.78 -4.00
CA SER A 220 20.75 -3.81 -5.37
C SER A 220 20.70 -2.42 -6.02
N HIS A 221 19.58 -1.71 -5.89
CA HIS A 221 19.38 -0.36 -6.41
C HIS A 221 20.37 0.62 -5.76
N ARG A 222 20.49 0.63 -4.43
CA ARG A 222 21.46 1.46 -3.70
C ARG A 222 22.92 1.10 -4.03
N LEU A 223 23.22 -0.18 -4.30
CA LEU A 223 24.53 -0.61 -4.78
C LEU A 223 24.82 -0.06 -6.18
N PHE A 224 23.87 -0.10 -7.10
CA PHE A 224 24.03 0.45 -8.44
C PHE A 224 24.20 1.98 -8.47
N HIS A 225 23.71 2.70 -7.47
CA HIS A 225 24.02 4.12 -7.23
C HIS A 225 25.43 4.39 -6.70
N HIS A 226 26.18 3.37 -6.27
CA HIS A 226 27.57 3.56 -5.87
C HIS A 226 28.40 4.11 -7.05
N ARG A 227 29.27 5.09 -6.76
CA ARG A 227 30.04 5.89 -7.75
C ARG A 227 30.75 5.08 -8.86
N LEU A 228 31.16 3.85 -8.57
CA LEU A 228 31.86 2.97 -9.53
C LEU A 228 30.90 2.28 -10.51
N LEU A 229 29.66 2.02 -10.08
CA LEU A 229 28.64 1.27 -10.82
C LEU A 229 27.69 2.21 -11.56
N TYR A 230 27.31 3.33 -10.94
CA TYR A 230 26.31 4.27 -11.48
C TYR A 230 26.60 4.68 -12.92
N LYS A 231 27.83 5.12 -13.22
CA LYS A 231 28.22 5.59 -14.56
C LYS A 231 28.04 4.52 -15.65
N HIS A 232 28.19 3.25 -15.31
CA HIS A 232 28.26 2.14 -16.26
C HIS A 232 26.93 1.40 -16.42
N PHE A 233 26.15 1.30 -15.34
CA PHE A 233 24.92 0.51 -15.30
C PHE A 233 23.69 1.42 -15.16
N HIS A 234 23.60 2.16 -14.06
CA HIS A 234 22.35 2.81 -13.65
C HIS A 234 22.09 4.21 -14.22
N LYS A 235 23.12 4.90 -14.73
CA LYS A 235 22.98 6.20 -15.40
C LYS A 235 22.00 6.13 -16.59
N MET A 236 21.89 4.96 -17.22
CA MET A 236 20.95 4.73 -18.33
C MET A 236 19.49 4.89 -17.88
N HIS A 237 19.12 4.28 -16.76
CA HIS A 237 17.79 4.41 -16.16
C HIS A 237 17.46 5.87 -15.84
N HIS A 238 18.46 6.59 -15.32
CA HIS A 238 18.40 8.02 -15.01
C HIS A 238 18.53 8.97 -16.21
N GLU A 239 18.50 8.49 -17.46
CA GLU A 239 18.35 9.37 -18.64
C GLU A 239 17.00 10.12 -18.64
N TRP A 240 16.00 9.65 -17.88
CA TRP A 240 14.66 10.24 -17.80
C TRP A 240 14.35 10.83 -16.40
N GLN A 241 14.85 12.04 -16.15
CA GLN A 241 14.71 12.75 -14.85
C GLN A 241 13.25 12.99 -14.39
N SER A 242 12.32 13.09 -15.34
CA SER A 242 10.89 12.87 -15.07
C SER A 242 10.50 11.67 -15.93
N PRO A 243 10.30 10.49 -15.31
CA PRO A 243 10.04 9.27 -16.07
C PRO A 243 8.65 9.31 -16.73
N ILE A 244 8.51 8.47 -17.75
CA ILE A 244 7.20 8.06 -18.28
C ILE A 244 7.11 6.55 -18.07
N SER A 245 5.89 6.01 -17.98
CA SER A 245 5.68 4.65 -17.47
C SER A 245 6.60 3.58 -18.09
N ILE A 246 6.77 3.58 -19.42
CA ILE A 246 7.64 2.59 -20.12
C ILE A 246 9.16 2.79 -19.91
N THR A 247 9.63 3.77 -19.14
CA THR A 247 11.05 3.84 -18.76
C THR A 247 11.37 2.92 -17.58
N ALA A 248 10.35 2.30 -16.96
CA ALA A 248 10.47 1.40 -15.80
C ALA A 248 11.57 0.32 -15.94
N ILE A 249 11.71 -0.28 -17.13
CA ILE A 249 12.75 -1.30 -17.41
C ILE A 249 13.71 -0.87 -18.53
N TYR A 250 13.75 0.44 -18.81
CA TYR A 250 14.79 1.06 -19.62
C TYR A 250 16.07 1.18 -18.78
N ALA A 251 16.80 0.07 -18.72
CA ALA A 251 17.93 -0.14 -17.83
C ALA A 251 19.06 -0.90 -18.54
N HIS A 252 20.27 -0.87 -17.99
CA HIS A 252 21.35 -1.72 -18.48
C HIS A 252 21.01 -3.21 -18.22
N PRO A 253 21.33 -4.17 -19.12
CA PRO A 253 20.97 -5.59 -18.95
C PRO A 253 21.30 -6.20 -17.58
N ILE A 254 22.50 -5.93 -17.04
CA ILE A 254 22.93 -6.40 -15.70
C ILE A 254 22.04 -5.82 -14.57
N GLU A 255 21.65 -4.56 -14.67
CA GLU A 255 20.74 -3.90 -13.72
C GLU A 255 19.31 -4.46 -13.90
N HIS A 256 18.87 -4.72 -15.12
CA HIS A 256 17.58 -5.36 -15.39
C HIS A 256 17.50 -6.75 -14.73
N VAL A 257 18.57 -7.56 -14.80
CA VAL A 257 18.64 -8.84 -14.09
C VAL A 257 18.67 -8.64 -12.57
N LEU A 258 19.57 -7.81 -12.04
CA LEU A 258 19.88 -7.78 -10.60
C LEU A 258 18.97 -6.86 -9.75
N SER A 259 18.33 -5.87 -10.35
CA SER A 259 17.43 -4.93 -9.66
C SER A 259 16.00 -4.93 -10.17
N ASN A 260 15.69 -5.44 -11.37
CA ASN A 260 14.29 -5.56 -11.80
C ASN A 260 13.79 -7.01 -11.68
N MET A 261 14.35 -7.95 -12.44
CA MET A 261 13.82 -9.32 -12.50
C MET A 261 14.16 -10.17 -11.27
N GLY A 262 15.38 -10.05 -10.76
CA GLY A 262 15.88 -10.79 -9.59
C GLY A 262 15.04 -10.56 -8.33
N PRO A 263 14.87 -9.31 -7.87
CA PRO A 263 14.06 -9.00 -6.68
C PRO A 263 12.61 -9.52 -6.79
N VAL A 264 11.97 -9.32 -7.94
CA VAL A 264 10.59 -9.76 -8.19
C VAL A 264 10.45 -11.28 -8.09
N LEU A 265 11.40 -12.07 -8.62
CA LEU A 265 11.33 -13.54 -8.57
C LEU A 265 11.97 -14.18 -7.33
N LEU A 266 12.65 -13.42 -6.47
CA LEU A 266 13.35 -13.97 -5.30
C LEU A 266 12.40 -14.63 -4.30
N GLY A 267 11.32 -13.94 -3.92
CA GLY A 267 10.27 -14.50 -3.04
C GLY A 267 9.62 -15.75 -3.61
N PRO A 268 9.10 -15.71 -4.85
CA PRO A 268 8.60 -16.88 -5.57
C PRO A 268 9.57 -18.06 -5.57
N LEU A 269 10.86 -17.83 -5.85
CA LEU A 269 11.88 -18.87 -5.91
C LEU A 269 12.14 -19.51 -4.54
N ILE A 270 12.22 -18.70 -3.47
CA ILE A 270 12.39 -19.19 -2.09
C ILE A 270 11.20 -20.09 -1.68
N LEU A 271 9.97 -19.69 -2.01
CA LEU A 271 8.76 -20.46 -1.68
C LEU A 271 8.44 -21.58 -2.67
N GLY A 272 9.09 -21.60 -3.85
CA GLY A 272 8.85 -22.60 -4.90
C GLY A 272 7.42 -22.54 -5.42
N SER A 273 6.88 -21.32 -5.50
CA SER A 273 5.46 -21.06 -5.66
C SER A 273 4.89 -21.61 -6.97
N HIS A 274 3.61 -21.95 -6.94
CA HIS A 274 2.86 -22.36 -8.12
C HIS A 274 2.85 -21.24 -9.17
N VAL A 275 3.03 -21.61 -10.44
CA VAL A 275 3.23 -20.66 -11.56
C VAL A 275 2.11 -19.62 -11.70
N ALA A 276 0.85 -19.96 -11.42
CA ALA A 276 -0.24 -18.99 -11.43
C ALA A 276 -0.11 -17.90 -10.33
N THR A 277 0.43 -18.25 -9.15
CA THR A 277 0.74 -17.24 -8.12
C THR A 277 1.87 -16.32 -8.60
N ILE A 278 2.88 -16.88 -9.28
CA ILE A 278 3.98 -16.11 -9.87
C ILE A 278 3.45 -15.12 -10.91
N TRP A 279 2.56 -15.55 -11.81
CA TRP A 279 1.97 -14.68 -12.83
C TRP A 279 1.13 -13.55 -12.23
N LEU A 280 0.32 -13.82 -11.20
CA LEU A 280 -0.44 -12.80 -10.50
C LEU A 280 0.50 -11.79 -9.80
N TRP A 281 1.53 -12.29 -9.12
CA TRP A 281 2.55 -11.46 -8.48
C TRP A 281 3.32 -10.58 -9.47
N VAL A 282 3.88 -11.17 -10.53
CA VAL A 282 4.62 -10.43 -11.58
C VAL A 282 3.73 -9.38 -12.24
N SER A 283 2.44 -9.68 -12.46
CA SER A 283 1.49 -8.71 -12.99
C SER A 283 1.32 -7.50 -12.05
N LEU A 284 1.15 -7.74 -10.74
CA LEU A 284 1.00 -6.67 -9.74
C LEU A 284 2.30 -5.87 -9.56
N ALA A 285 3.45 -6.53 -9.51
CA ALA A 285 4.76 -5.87 -9.44
C ALA A 285 4.98 -4.96 -10.65
N LEU A 286 4.73 -5.45 -11.88
CA LEU A 286 4.83 -4.64 -13.10
C LEU A 286 3.86 -3.45 -13.09
N ILE A 287 2.60 -3.63 -12.69
CA ILE A 287 1.63 -2.53 -12.55
C ILE A 287 2.14 -1.49 -11.55
N SER A 288 2.68 -1.93 -10.41
CA SER A 288 3.26 -1.06 -9.38
C SER A 288 4.45 -0.26 -9.91
N THR A 289 5.43 -0.92 -10.55
CA THR A 289 6.62 -0.27 -11.12
C THR A 289 6.24 0.70 -12.25
N LEU A 290 5.32 0.32 -13.13
CA LEU A 290 4.82 1.19 -14.21
C LEU A 290 4.07 2.42 -13.68
N ASN A 291 3.32 2.26 -12.59
CA ASN A 291 2.67 3.37 -11.89
C ASN A 291 3.72 4.29 -11.24
N ALA A 292 4.73 3.75 -10.56
CA ALA A 292 5.83 4.51 -9.95
C ALA A 292 6.61 5.37 -10.98
N HIS A 293 6.73 4.90 -12.22
CA HIS A 293 7.37 5.63 -13.32
C HIS A 293 6.43 6.48 -14.18
N SER A 294 5.12 6.47 -13.92
CA SER A 294 4.14 7.14 -14.79
C SER A 294 4.23 8.67 -14.77
N GLY A 295 4.76 9.24 -13.70
CA GLY A 295 4.67 10.68 -13.42
C GLY A 295 3.23 11.18 -13.15
N TYR A 296 2.24 10.28 -12.98
CA TYR A 296 0.86 10.60 -12.60
C TYR A 296 0.54 9.99 -11.23
N HIS A 297 0.23 10.84 -10.26
CA HIS A 297 -0.29 10.36 -8.98
C HIS A 297 -1.83 10.26 -9.03
N LEU A 298 -2.31 9.17 -9.65
CA LEU A 298 -3.73 8.87 -9.83
C LEU A 298 -4.41 8.44 -8.50
N PRO A 299 -5.73 8.70 -8.35
CA PRO A 299 -6.48 8.23 -7.19
C PRO A 299 -6.62 6.70 -7.19
N PHE A 300 -6.66 6.12 -5.98
CA PHE A 300 -6.73 4.67 -5.72
C PHE A 300 -5.50 3.84 -6.15
N PHE A 301 -4.41 4.49 -6.58
CA PHE A 301 -3.12 3.84 -6.84
C PHE A 301 -2.08 4.19 -5.76
N PRO A 302 -1.05 3.35 -5.54
CA PRO A 302 0.11 3.71 -4.73
C PRO A 302 0.76 5.01 -5.22
N SER A 303 1.30 5.81 -4.30
CA SER A 303 1.85 7.11 -4.67
C SER A 303 3.23 6.99 -5.36
N PRO A 304 3.41 7.51 -6.58
CA PRO A 304 4.71 7.56 -7.27
C PRO A 304 5.68 8.64 -6.74
N GLU A 305 5.25 9.53 -5.84
CA GLU A 305 6.00 10.75 -5.43
C GLU A 305 7.44 10.47 -4.93
N ALA A 306 7.66 9.35 -4.24
CA ALA A 306 8.98 8.98 -3.73
C ALA A 306 9.95 8.59 -4.87
N HIS A 307 9.48 7.85 -5.87
CA HIS A 307 10.30 7.41 -7.01
C HIS A 307 10.50 8.53 -8.04
N ASP A 308 9.51 9.40 -8.23
CA ASP A 308 9.67 10.62 -9.02
C ASP A 308 10.73 11.55 -8.38
N PHE A 309 10.71 11.70 -7.05
CA PHE A 309 11.75 12.41 -6.30
C PHE A 309 13.12 11.72 -6.36
N HIS A 310 13.15 10.38 -6.40
CA HIS A 310 14.38 9.60 -6.62
C HIS A 310 15.04 9.99 -7.96
N HIS A 311 14.30 9.98 -9.08
CA HIS A 311 14.80 10.39 -10.39
C HIS A 311 15.27 11.86 -10.45
N LEU A 312 14.76 12.73 -9.58
CA LEU A 312 15.18 14.12 -9.46
C LEU A 312 16.46 14.32 -8.62
N LYS A 313 16.70 13.48 -7.60
CA LYS A 313 17.78 13.68 -6.61
C LYS A 313 18.87 12.62 -6.64
N PHE A 314 18.65 11.49 -7.28
CA PHE A 314 19.54 10.33 -7.45
C PHE A 314 19.98 9.61 -6.18
N ASN A 315 19.99 10.26 -5.00
CA ASN A 315 20.56 9.71 -3.77
C ASN A 315 19.58 9.55 -2.60
N GLN A 316 18.27 9.49 -2.87
CA GLN A 316 17.20 9.35 -1.89
C GLN A 316 16.11 8.40 -2.42
N CYS A 317 15.35 7.73 -1.55
CA CYS A 317 14.22 6.87 -1.90
C CYS A 317 14.61 5.71 -2.85
N TYR A 318 15.35 4.72 -2.34
CA TYR A 318 15.80 3.56 -3.13
C TYR A 318 14.87 2.35 -3.05
N GLY A 319 14.00 2.24 -2.04
CA GLY A 319 13.13 1.10 -1.80
C GLY A 319 11.82 1.14 -2.58
N VAL A 320 11.08 0.03 -2.57
CA VAL A 320 9.76 -0.10 -3.20
C VAL A 320 8.67 0.38 -2.24
N LEU A 321 8.80 0.05 -0.95
CA LEU A 321 7.88 0.44 0.12
C LEU A 321 8.38 1.66 0.91
N GLY A 322 9.66 2.00 0.80
CA GLY A 322 10.31 3.03 1.61
C GLY A 322 10.57 2.63 3.08
N VAL A 323 10.35 1.36 3.45
CA VAL A 323 10.63 0.86 4.81
C VAL A 323 12.13 0.84 5.06
N LEU A 324 12.90 0.34 4.09
CA LEU A 324 14.36 0.35 4.19
C LEU A 324 14.95 1.75 3.98
N ASP A 325 14.25 2.67 3.31
CA ASP A 325 14.68 4.07 3.27
C ASP A 325 14.60 4.73 4.64
N LEU A 326 13.47 4.58 5.33
CA LEU A 326 13.29 5.06 6.71
C LEU A 326 14.36 4.47 7.65
N LEU A 327 14.61 3.16 7.57
CA LEU A 327 15.57 2.48 8.46
C LEU A 327 17.03 2.90 8.22
N HIS A 328 17.38 3.36 7.01
CA HIS A 328 18.73 3.78 6.66
C HIS A 328 18.90 5.30 6.54
N GLY A 329 17.85 6.10 6.79
CA GLY A 329 17.87 7.56 6.59
C GLY A 329 18.03 7.98 5.12
N THR A 330 17.61 7.15 4.16
CA THR A 330 17.73 7.46 2.73
C THR A 330 16.51 8.18 2.15
N ASP A 331 15.54 8.61 2.97
CA ASP A 331 14.43 9.49 2.58
C ASP A 331 14.36 10.82 3.36
N ASP A 332 15.38 11.17 4.18
CA ASP A 332 15.39 12.40 5.01
C ASP A 332 15.05 13.67 4.23
N LYS A 333 15.66 13.87 3.05
CA LYS A 333 15.40 15.05 2.21
C LYS A 333 14.03 14.99 1.55
N PHE A 334 13.53 13.80 1.25
CA PHE A 334 12.18 13.60 0.71
C PHE A 334 11.15 13.99 1.76
N ARG A 335 11.29 13.50 3.00
CA ARG A 335 10.45 13.82 4.16
C ARG A 335 10.36 15.32 4.46
N ALA A 336 11.43 16.07 4.19
CA ALA A 336 11.47 17.53 4.31
C ALA A 336 10.77 18.29 3.16
N THR A 337 10.27 17.62 2.12
CA THR A 337 9.63 18.26 0.95
C THR A 337 8.10 18.20 0.97
N LYS A 338 7.46 19.03 0.11
CA LYS A 338 6.02 18.93 -0.14
C LYS A 338 5.60 17.63 -0.85
N CYS A 339 6.49 17.00 -1.62
CA CYS A 339 6.24 15.71 -2.27
C CYS A 339 5.93 14.61 -1.24
N PHE A 340 6.64 14.59 -0.10
CA PHE A 340 6.31 13.65 0.99
C PHE A 340 4.93 13.91 1.62
N SER A 341 4.48 15.18 1.73
CA SER A 341 3.09 15.45 2.16
C SER A 341 2.05 14.91 1.18
N ARG A 342 2.43 14.70 -0.09
CA ARG A 342 1.59 14.11 -1.15
C ARG A 342 1.77 12.60 -1.25
N HIS A 343 2.72 11.98 -0.54
CA HIS A 343 3.08 10.58 -0.71
C HIS A 343 2.12 9.63 0.04
N LEU A 344 0.87 9.60 -0.41
CA LEU A 344 -0.24 8.85 0.18
C LEU A 344 -1.13 8.30 -0.94
N MET A 345 -1.70 7.11 -0.79
CA MET A 345 -2.73 6.63 -1.73
C MET A 345 -3.99 7.48 -1.61
N MET A 346 -4.31 8.26 -2.64
CA MET A 346 -5.45 9.17 -2.63
C MET A 346 -6.77 8.40 -2.77
N LEU A 347 -7.57 8.34 -1.69
CA LEU A 347 -8.92 7.75 -1.70
C LEU A 347 -10.02 8.71 -2.19
N SER A 348 -9.64 9.88 -2.72
CA SER A 348 -10.56 10.88 -3.26
C SER A 348 -10.11 11.29 -4.66
N LEU A 349 -11.04 11.83 -5.46
CA LEU A 349 -10.73 12.36 -6.78
C LEU A 349 -10.02 13.73 -6.75
N ILE A 350 -9.73 14.29 -5.56
CA ILE A 350 -9.00 15.56 -5.43
C ILE A 350 -7.51 15.29 -5.74
N PRO A 351 -6.90 16.01 -6.69
CA PRO A 351 -5.48 15.83 -7.01
C PRO A 351 -4.55 16.13 -5.82
N PRO A 352 -3.41 15.42 -5.67
CA PRO A 352 -2.49 15.62 -4.57
C PRO A 352 -1.97 17.06 -4.43
N ARG A 353 -1.80 17.76 -5.56
CA ARG A 353 -1.37 19.17 -5.60
C ARG A 353 -2.47 20.15 -5.17
N GLU A 354 -3.73 19.77 -5.24
CA GLU A 354 -4.87 20.55 -4.73
C GLU A 354 -5.12 20.25 -3.25
N ALA A 355 -5.03 18.97 -2.84
CA ALA A 355 -5.17 18.55 -1.45
C ALA A 355 -4.01 19.03 -0.56
N TYR A 356 -2.79 19.06 -1.10
CA TYR A 356 -1.57 19.53 -0.44
C TYR A 356 -0.85 20.55 -1.33
N PRO A 357 -1.31 21.82 -1.38
CA PRO A 357 -0.73 22.84 -2.25
C PRO A 357 0.70 23.21 -1.86
N ASP A 358 1.44 23.75 -2.84
CA ASP A 358 2.81 24.23 -2.67
C ASP A 358 2.89 25.48 -1.76
N TYR A 359 1.79 26.23 -1.66
CA TYR A 359 1.62 27.42 -0.80
C TYR A 359 0.29 27.34 -0.06
N THR A 360 0.27 27.78 1.20
CA THR A 360 -0.98 27.99 1.94
C THR A 360 -1.75 29.20 1.39
N PRO A 361 -3.09 29.25 1.51
CA PRO A 361 -3.88 30.39 1.04
C PRO A 361 -3.46 31.75 1.63
N MET A 362 -2.87 31.77 2.83
CA MET A 362 -2.38 33.00 3.46
C MET A 362 -1.04 33.50 2.89
N GLU A 363 -0.18 32.63 2.36
CA GLU A 363 1.07 33.04 1.71
C GLU A 363 0.85 33.82 0.41
N LYS A 364 -0.25 33.53 -0.32
CA LYS A 364 -0.65 34.32 -1.50
C LYS A 364 -1.00 35.78 -1.19
N VAL A 365 -1.23 36.14 0.07
CA VAL A 365 -1.55 37.52 0.49
C VAL A 365 -0.28 38.30 0.89
N ILE A 366 0.83 37.62 1.24
CA ILE A 366 2.07 38.27 1.71
C ILE A 366 3.15 38.21 0.62
N LYS A 367 3.01 39.13 -0.35
CA LYS A 367 4.01 39.72 -1.29
C LYS A 367 3.43 39.81 -2.71
N GLY A 368 2.85 40.97 -3.03
CA GLY A 368 2.51 41.37 -4.40
C GLY A 368 3.74 41.73 -5.23
N LYS A 369 4.70 40.80 -5.39
CA LYS A 369 5.81 40.86 -6.35
C LYS A 369 6.04 39.44 -6.89
N GLN A 370 5.96 39.29 -8.21
CA GLN A 370 6.23 38.02 -8.91
C GLN A 370 7.73 37.78 -9.12
N CYS A 371 8.07 36.50 -9.29
CA CYS A 371 9.40 35.90 -9.45
C CYS A 371 10.27 35.90 -8.18
#